data_AF-A0A2G3JE51-F1
#
_entry.id   AF-A0A2G3JE51-F1
#
_cell.length_a   1.000
_cell.length_b   1.000
_cell.length_c   1.000
_cell.angle_alpha   90.00
_cell.angle_beta   90.00
_cell.angle_gamma   90.00
#
_symmetry.space_group_name_H-M   'P 1'
#
loop_
_entity.id
_entity.type
_entity.pdbx_description
1 polymer ?
#
loop_
_entity_poly.entity_id
_entity_poly.type
_entity_poly.pdbx_seq_one_letter_code
_entity_poly.pdbx_strand_id
1 'polypeptide(L)'
;MSDANRLVKVEAQINAMAHAWLTLVAALEVESGFDSAGLQRSLLQRRWPGRPDLNTEARESLRWLCNQLDEARATRQTAAH
;
A
#
# COMPACT_ATOMS: atom_id res chain seq x y z
N MET A 1 -21.64 20.42 3.77
CA MET A 1 -20.99 19.20 4.32
C MET A 1 -19.82 19.67 5.14
N SER A 2 -19.73 19.33 6.42
CA SER A 2 -18.62 19.79 7.28
C SER A 2 -17.28 19.24 6.79
N ASP A 3 -16.18 19.94 7.06
CA ASP A 3 -14.85 19.48 6.68
C ASP A 3 -14.48 18.13 7.34
N ALA A 4 -15.00 17.87 8.54
CA ALA A 4 -14.90 16.56 9.20
C ALA A 4 -15.53 15.42 8.38
N ASN A 5 -16.72 15.63 7.80
CA ASN A 5 -17.37 14.61 6.97
C ASN A 5 -16.60 14.37 5.66
N ARG A 6 -15.93 15.40 5.13
CA ARG A 6 -15.06 15.26 3.95
C ARG A 6 -13.82 14.45 4.29
N LEU A 7 -13.19 14.72 5.43
CA LEU A 7 -12.01 13.98 5.88
C LEU A 7 -12.31 12.50 6.09
N VAL A 8 -13.37 12.17 6.83
CA VAL A 8 -13.79 10.77 7.06
C VAL A 8 -14.04 10.03 5.74
N LYS A 9 -14.66 10.71 4.76
CA LYS A 9 -14.90 10.11 3.43
C LYS A 9 -13.60 9.83 2.69
N VAL A 10 -12.63 10.76 2.75
CA VAL A 10 -11.31 10.58 2.14
C VAL A 10 -10.54 9.46 2.81
N GLU A 11 -10.52 9.39 4.14
CA GLU A 11 -9.90 8.30 4.90
C GLU A 11 -10.51 6.95 4.54
N ALA A 12 -11.85 6.85 4.47
CA ALA A 12 -12.54 5.63 4.07
C ALA A 12 -12.17 5.20 2.63
N GLN A 13 -12.10 6.16 1.70
CA GLN A 13 -11.71 5.89 0.31
C GLN A 13 -10.26 5.41 0.20
N ILE A 14 -9.33 6.05 0.92
CA ILE A 14 -7.92 5.66 0.95
C ILE A 14 -7.77 4.26 1.53
N ASN A 15 -8.44 3.96 2.64
CA ASN A 15 -8.41 2.63 3.25
C ASN A 15 -8.97 1.56 2.30
N ALA A 16 -10.09 1.82 1.63
CA ALA A 16 -10.65 0.88 0.66
C ALA A 16 -9.68 0.62 -0.50
N MET A 17 -9.03 1.67 -1.03
CA MET A 17 -8.03 1.55 -2.09
C MET A 17 -6.78 0.80 -1.63
N ALA A 18 -6.32 1.04 -0.40
CA ALA A 18 -5.21 0.32 0.21
C ALA A 18 -5.49 -1.18 0.28
N HIS A 19 -6.66 -1.57 0.80
CA HIS A 19 -7.06 -2.97 0.85
C HIS A 19 -7.18 -3.59 -0.55
N ALA A 20 -7.81 -2.90 -1.51
CA ALA A 20 -7.92 -3.40 -2.88
C ALA A 20 -6.54 -3.61 -3.52
N TRP A 21 -5.59 -2.69 -3.30
CA TRP A 21 -4.21 -2.84 -3.76
C TRP A 21 -3.49 -4.01 -3.08
N LEU A 22 -3.61 -4.16 -1.76
CA LEU A 22 -3.02 -5.29 -1.02
C LEU A 22 -3.53 -6.63 -1.56
N THR A 23 -4.84 -6.76 -1.77
CA THR A 23 -5.46 -7.96 -2.34
C THR A 23 -4.97 -8.24 -3.76
N LEU A 24 -4.83 -7.21 -4.59
CA LEU A 24 -4.32 -7.36 -5.95
C LEU A 24 -2.88 -7.87 -5.96
N VAL A 25 -2.00 -7.29 -5.15
CA VAL A 25 -0.60 -7.73 -5.04
C VAL A 25 -0.53 -9.18 -4.54
N ALA A 26 -1.32 -9.53 -3.52
CA ALA A 26 -1.36 -10.90 -3.02
C ALA A 26 -1.83 -11.92 -4.07
N ALA A 27 -2.79 -11.55 -4.93
CA ALA A 27 -3.24 -12.38 -6.04
C ALA A 27 -2.13 -12.57 -7.10
N LEU A 28 -1.42 -11.48 -7.43
CA LEU A 28 -0.31 -11.51 -8.39
C LEU A 28 0.91 -12.30 -7.87
N GLU A 29 1.11 -12.40 -6.56
CA GLU A 29 2.20 -13.20 -5.98
C GLU A 29 2.07 -14.71 -6.21
N VAL A 30 0.89 -15.20 -6.59
CA VAL A 30 0.68 -16.60 -6.97
C VAL A 30 1.08 -16.86 -8.43
N GLU A 31 1.12 -15.81 -9.26
CA GLU A 31 1.53 -15.90 -10.66
C GLU A 31 3.05 -16.04 -10.79
N SER A 32 3.50 -16.97 -11.64
CA SER A 32 4.93 -17.18 -11.86
C SER A 32 5.58 -15.94 -12.48
N GLY A 33 6.67 -15.46 -11.88
CA GLY A 33 7.47 -14.35 -12.42
C GLY A 33 7.10 -12.96 -11.91
N PHE A 34 6.14 -12.84 -10.99
CA PHE A 34 5.85 -11.56 -10.35
C PHE A 34 6.92 -11.19 -9.30
N ASP A 35 7.68 -10.12 -9.57
CA ASP A 35 8.69 -9.59 -8.64
C ASP A 35 8.05 -8.60 -7.65
N SER A 36 7.46 -9.17 -6.59
CA SER A 36 6.81 -8.38 -5.54
C SER A 36 7.81 -7.54 -4.72
N ALA A 37 9.05 -8.00 -4.58
CA ALA A 37 10.12 -7.28 -3.88
C ALA A 37 10.61 -6.07 -4.70
N GLY A 38 10.74 -6.23 -6.02
CA GLY A 38 11.03 -5.13 -6.95
C GLY A 38 9.94 -4.07 -6.95
N LEU A 39 8.66 -4.48 -6.91
CA LEU A 39 7.53 -3.55 -6.78
C LEU A 39 7.64 -2.73 -5.49
N GLN A 40 7.83 -3.36 -4.33
CA GLN A 40 7.98 -2.63 -3.05
C GLN A 40 9.17 -1.67 -3.08
N ARG A 41 10.32 -2.09 -3.63
CA ARG A 41 11.50 -1.22 -3.75
C ARG A 41 11.21 0.03 -4.60
N SER A 42 10.52 -0.15 -5.71
CA SER A 42 10.10 0.94 -6.59
C SER A 42 9.16 1.92 -5.87
N LEU A 43 8.19 1.41 -5.13
CA LEU A 43 7.25 2.23 -4.34
C LEU A 43 7.98 3.05 -3.26
N LEU A 44 8.89 2.44 -2.48
CA LEU A 44 9.65 3.14 -1.43
C LEU A 44 10.58 4.24 -1.97
N GLN A 45 11.00 4.11 -3.24
CA GLN A 45 11.82 5.12 -3.92
C GLN A 45 11.00 6.23 -4.58
N ARG A 46 9.67 6.09 -4.68
CA ARG A 46 8.81 7.07 -5.34
C ARG A 46 8.87 8.44 -4.65
N ARG A 47 8.79 9.49 -5.48
CA ARG A 47 8.84 10.90 -5.08
C ARG A 47 7.71 11.66 -5.78
N TRP A 48 7.30 12.78 -5.20
CA TRP A 48 6.29 13.69 -5.74
C TRP A 48 6.88 15.06 -6.04
N PRO A 49 7.74 15.20 -7.08
CA PRO A 49 8.41 16.47 -7.37
C PRO A 49 7.44 17.61 -7.71
N GLY A 50 6.28 17.30 -8.31
CA GLY A 50 5.25 18.29 -8.61
C GLY A 50 4.36 18.69 -7.43
N ARG A 51 4.45 17.97 -6.30
CA ARG A 51 3.68 18.20 -5.06
C ARG A 51 4.55 17.90 -3.83
N PRO A 52 5.58 18.73 -3.57
CA PRO A 52 6.51 18.49 -2.48
C PRO A 52 5.83 18.53 -1.11
N ASP A 53 4.72 19.26 -0.99
CA ASP A 53 3.84 19.32 0.18
C ASP A 53 3.28 17.96 0.57
N LEU A 54 3.06 17.06 -0.39
CA LEU A 54 2.54 15.70 -0.14
C LEU A 54 3.64 14.67 0.04
N ASN A 55 4.88 15.00 -0.32
CA ASN A 55 5.92 14.00 -0.52
C ASN A 55 6.31 13.26 0.78
N THR A 56 6.27 13.92 1.93
CA THR A 56 6.54 13.27 3.22
C THR A 56 5.44 12.26 3.54
N GLU A 57 4.19 12.71 3.63
CA GLU A 57 3.02 11.90 3.98
C GLU A 57 2.78 10.73 3.00
N ALA A 58 2.92 10.99 1.70
CA ALA A 58 2.73 9.96 0.67
C ALA A 58 3.79 8.85 0.77
N ARG A 59 5.02 9.19 1.16
CA ARG A 59 6.10 8.22 1.34
C ARG A 59 5.94 7.41 2.62
N GLU A 60 5.48 8.03 3.69
CA GLU A 60 5.15 7.30 4.92
C GLU A 60 4.00 6.33 4.69
N SER A 61 2.96 6.78 4.00
CA SER A 61 1.83 5.95 3.59
C SER A 61 2.27 4.76 2.73
N LEU A 62 3.14 4.96 1.73
CA LEU A 62 3.70 3.86 0.93
C LEU A 62 4.54 2.89 1.77
N ARG A 63 5.28 3.39 2.76
CA ARG A 63 6.05 2.53 3.67
C ARG A 63 5.14 1.66 4.52
N TRP A 64 4.11 2.26 5.12
CA TRP A 64 3.11 1.52 5.88
C TRP A 64 2.44 0.43 5.04
N LEU A 65 2.04 0.76 3.80
CA LEU A 65 1.48 -0.21 2.85
C LEU A 65 2.44 -1.37 2.52
N CYS A 66 3.72 -1.09 2.33
CA CYS A 66 4.72 -2.15 2.10
C CYS A 66 4.87 -3.06 3.31
N ASN A 67 4.84 -2.51 4.54
CA ASN A 67 4.88 -3.32 5.76
C ASN A 67 3.64 -4.23 5.88
N GLN A 68 2.46 -3.73 5.53
CA GLN A 68 1.22 -4.54 5.52
C GLN A 68 1.30 -5.72 4.54
N LEU A 69 1.96 -5.54 3.39
CA LEU A 69 2.24 -6.67 2.48
C LEU A 69 3.15 -7.72 3.12
N ASP A 70 4.22 -7.27 3.79
CA ASP A 70 5.18 -8.17 4.43
C ASP A 70 4.52 -8.96 5.57
N GLU A 71 3.70 -8.30 6.38
CA GLU A 71 2.88 -8.95 7.41
C GLU A 71 1.93 -10.00 6.78
N ALA A 72 1.20 -9.63 5.72
CA ALA A 72 0.28 -10.54 5.05
C ALA A 72 0.99 -11.73 4.38
N ARG A 73 2.24 -11.58 3.93
CA ARG A 73 3.08 -12.69 3.44
C ARG A 73 3.49 -13.60 4.58
N ALA A 74 3.98 -13.03 5.68
CA ALA A 74 4.40 -13.79 6.85
C ALA A 74 3.26 -14.67 7.37
N THR A 75 2.05 -14.11 7.51
CA THR A 75 0.87 -14.88 7.94
C THR A 75 0.56 -16.06 7.01
N ARG A 76 0.63 -15.87 5.68
CA ARG A 76 0.39 -16.95 4.70
C ARG A 76 1.45 -18.06 4.79
N GLN A 77 2.72 -17.69 4.99
CA GLN A 77 3.81 -18.64 5.14
C GLN A 77 3.67 -19.47 6.42
N THR A 78 3.26 -18.83 7.53
CA THR A 78 3.01 -19.55 8.79
C THR A 78 1.80 -20.47 8.73
N ALA A 79 0.74 -20.08 8.01
CA ALA A 79 -0.47 -20.90 7.85
C ALA A 79 -0.30 -22.11 6.91
N ALA A 80 0.79 -22.16 6.14
CA ALA A 80 1.12 -23.25 5.23
C ALA A 80 2.07 -24.31 5.84
N HIS A 81 2.39 -24.20 7.15
CA HIS A 81 3.11 -25.20 7.95
C HIS A 81 2.16 -25.87 8.94
#